data_AF-A0A7W0Y3Z0-F1
#
_entry.id   AF-A0A7W0Y3Z0-F1
#
_cell.length_a   1.000
_cell.length_b   1.000
_cell.length_c   1.000
_cell.angle_alpha   90.00
_cell.angle_beta   90.00
_cell.angle_gamma   90.00
#
_symmetry.space_group_name_H-M   'P 1'
#
loop_
_entity.id
_entity.type
_entity.pdbx_description
1 polymer ?
#
loop_
_entity_poly.entity_id
_entity_poly.type
_entity_poly.pdbx_seq_one_letter_code
_entity_poly.pdbx_strand_id
1 'polypeptide(L)'
;IERNTKETMFARVPGAVAAPTAGLHLTPAIAERLVARGMTIAPVTLHVGWGTFEPIRAADIRAHRMHRERYEIAPSTAALVDSGRPVVAIGTTAMRALEAAALASDGTPRITAGTGATDIFIYPGSGHAFRVVDHLVTNFHLPESTLLMLVSAFAGVDRVRAAYRHAVATRYRFYSYGDAMLLHRQTP
;
A
#
# COMPACT_ATOMS: atom_id res chain seq x y z
N ILE A 1 1.36 6.93 31.36
CA ILE A 1 1.15 7.34 29.95
C ILE A 1 0.97 6.06 29.16
N GLU A 2 -0.28 5.70 28.87
CA GLU A 2 -0.63 4.45 28.17
C GLU A 2 -0.07 4.47 26.74
N ARG A 3 0.71 3.45 26.39
CA ARG A 3 1.05 3.15 25.00
C ARG A 3 -0.22 2.68 24.30
N ASN A 4 -0.75 3.52 23.42
CA ASN A 4 -1.91 3.20 22.61
C ASN A 4 -1.57 2.00 21.69
N THR A 5 -2.16 0.84 21.95
CA THR A 5 -1.87 -0.44 21.26
C THR A 5 -2.34 -0.48 19.79
N LYS A 6 -2.84 0.64 19.27
CA LYS A 6 -3.41 0.79 17.92
C LYS A 6 -2.42 1.36 16.90
N GLU A 7 -1.17 1.59 17.31
CA GLU A 7 -0.13 2.19 16.48
C GLU A 7 0.87 1.13 15.99
N THR A 8 1.21 1.18 14.70
CA THR A 8 2.28 0.33 14.15
C THR A 8 3.64 0.77 14.67
N MET A 9 4.64 -0.12 14.60
CA MET A 9 6.02 0.23 14.94
C MET A 9 6.61 1.38 14.10
N PHE A 10 5.94 1.79 13.02
CA PHE A 10 6.34 2.90 12.14
C PHE A 10 5.51 4.17 12.34
N ALA A 11 4.51 4.17 13.23
CA ALA A 11 3.73 5.37 13.54
C ALA A 11 4.62 6.35 14.33
N ARG A 12 5.30 7.26 13.62
CA ARG A 12 6.16 8.29 14.21
C ARG A 12 5.66 9.71 13.97
N VAL A 13 4.60 9.91 13.19
CA VAL A 13 4.10 11.24 12.83
C VAL A 13 2.63 11.40 13.26
N PRO A 14 2.32 12.33 14.18
CA PRO A 14 0.95 12.72 14.51
C PRO A 14 0.25 13.29 13.27
N GLY A 15 -0.98 12.85 12.97
CA GLY A 15 -1.82 13.46 11.91
C GLY A 15 -2.34 12.52 10.82
N ALA A 16 -1.94 11.24 10.79
CA ALA A 16 -2.56 10.27 9.92
C ALA A 16 -3.95 9.87 10.49
N VAL A 17 -5.02 10.17 9.74
CA VAL A 17 -6.41 9.91 10.17
C VAL A 17 -6.71 8.40 10.27
N ALA A 18 -5.93 7.55 9.60
CA ALA A 18 -6.05 6.11 9.69
C ALA A 18 -4.73 5.46 10.11
N ALA A 19 -4.80 4.58 11.11
CA ALA A 19 -3.68 3.71 11.46
C ALA A 19 -3.36 2.81 10.25
N PRO A 20 -2.08 2.66 9.85
CA PRO A 20 -1.68 1.77 8.76
C PRO A 20 -1.87 0.32 9.19
N THR A 21 -3.09 -0.18 9.10
CA THR A 21 -3.51 -1.42 9.76
C THR A 21 -2.86 -2.68 9.20
N ALA A 22 -2.50 -2.69 7.91
CA ALA A 22 -1.69 -3.76 7.33
C ALA A 22 -0.33 -3.91 8.04
N GLY A 23 0.22 -2.80 8.52
CA GLY A 23 1.47 -2.78 9.30
C GLY A 23 1.34 -3.40 10.70
N LEU A 24 0.12 -3.59 11.22
CA LEU A 24 -0.09 -4.25 12.53
C LEU A 24 0.27 -5.73 12.49
N HIS A 25 0.26 -6.35 11.30
CA HIS A 25 0.72 -7.73 11.11
C HIS A 25 2.25 -7.86 11.19
N LEU A 26 2.99 -6.76 11.04
CA LEU A 26 4.44 -6.74 11.19
C LEU A 26 4.82 -6.48 12.65
N THR A 27 4.84 -7.54 13.44
CA THR A 27 5.29 -7.49 14.84
C THR A 27 6.81 -7.33 14.92
N PRO A 28 7.36 -6.84 16.05
CA PRO A 28 8.81 -6.77 16.26
C PRO A 28 9.52 -8.11 16.01
N ALA A 29 8.94 -9.22 16.49
CA ALA A 29 9.49 -10.55 16.27
C ALA A 29 9.52 -10.97 14.79
N ILE A 30 8.52 -10.58 13.99
CA ILE A 30 8.53 -10.81 12.54
C ILE A 30 9.58 -9.92 11.89
N ALA A 31 9.64 -8.63 12.23
CA ALA A 31 10.61 -7.69 11.71
C ALA A 31 12.06 -8.16 11.95
N GLU A 32 12.37 -8.59 13.17
CA GLU A 32 13.68 -9.15 13.52
C GLU A 32 14.02 -10.39 12.69
N ARG A 33 13.06 -11.30 12.48
CA ARG A 33 13.25 -12.51 11.66
C ARG A 33 13.47 -12.20 10.17
N LEU A 34 12.91 -11.11 9.66
CA LEU A 34 13.12 -10.65 8.28
C LEU A 34 14.51 -10.00 8.15
N VAL A 35 14.90 -9.15 9.10
CA VAL A 35 16.22 -8.53 9.14
C VAL A 35 17.33 -9.56 9.27
N ALA A 36 17.16 -10.57 10.13
CA ALA A 36 18.09 -11.69 10.26
C ALA A 36 18.24 -12.53 8.98
N ARG A 37 17.25 -12.46 8.06
CA ARG A 37 17.31 -13.06 6.72
C ARG A 37 17.84 -12.11 5.64
N GLY A 38 18.39 -10.96 6.03
CA GLY A 38 18.99 -9.99 5.14
C GLY A 38 17.98 -9.02 4.49
N MET A 39 16.72 -8.99 4.93
CA MET A 39 15.76 -7.98 4.44
C MET A 39 16.00 -6.64 5.11
N THR A 40 15.81 -5.56 4.35
CA THR A 40 15.89 -4.19 4.87
C THR A 40 14.48 -3.64 5.02
N ILE A 41 14.19 -3.05 6.18
CA ILE A 41 12.90 -2.42 6.46
C ILE A 41 13.12 -0.90 6.45
N ALA A 42 12.34 -0.20 5.63
CA ALA A 42 12.43 1.24 5.48
C ALA A 42 11.05 1.90 5.60
N PRO A 43 10.92 3.02 6.32
CA PRO A 43 9.65 3.72 6.47
C PRO A 43 9.33 4.55 5.20
N VAL A 44 8.03 4.65 4.93
CA VAL A 44 7.42 5.56 3.95
C VAL A 44 6.20 6.18 4.62
N THR A 45 5.98 7.47 4.41
CA THR A 45 4.84 8.19 4.99
C THR A 45 3.90 8.65 3.88
N LEU A 46 2.60 8.38 4.02
CA LEU A 46 1.53 9.04 3.28
C LEU A 46 0.55 9.61 4.30
N HIS A 47 0.37 10.92 4.25
CA HIS A 47 -0.57 11.67 5.06
C HIS A 47 -1.96 11.48 4.47
N VAL A 48 -2.66 10.46 4.98
CA VAL A 48 -3.99 10.11 4.49
C VAL A 48 -5.07 10.98 5.12
N GLY A 49 -5.90 11.58 4.27
CA GLY A 49 -7.10 12.31 4.67
C GLY A 49 -8.33 11.39 4.71
N TRP A 50 -9.47 11.93 5.18
CA TRP A 50 -10.75 11.20 5.24
C TRP A 50 -11.19 10.61 3.91
N GLY A 51 -10.91 11.30 2.81
CA GLY A 51 -11.36 10.94 1.46
C GLY A 51 -10.82 9.63 0.89
N THR A 52 -9.73 9.08 1.43
CA THR A 52 -9.11 7.85 0.89
C THR A 52 -9.88 6.59 1.19
N PHE A 53 -10.70 6.62 2.25
CA PHE A 53 -11.54 5.50 2.65
C PHE A 53 -13.00 5.69 2.21
N GLU A 54 -13.31 6.77 1.49
CA GLU A 54 -14.66 7.00 1.02
C GLU A 54 -15.06 5.96 -0.04
N PRO A 55 -16.27 5.39 0.06
CA PRO A 55 -16.81 4.54 -0.99
C PRO A 55 -16.86 5.29 -2.32
N ILE A 56 -16.64 4.57 -3.42
CA ILE A 56 -16.82 5.16 -4.75
C ILE A 56 -18.32 5.37 -4.97
N ARG A 57 -18.76 6.63 -4.93
CA ARG A 57 -20.16 7.02 -5.17
C ARG A 57 -20.46 7.37 -6.63
N ALA A 58 -19.44 7.35 -7.50
CA ALA A 58 -19.59 7.73 -8.91
C ALA A 58 -20.20 6.58 -9.72
N ALA A 59 -21.19 6.89 -10.57
CA ALA A 59 -21.78 5.93 -11.51
C ALA A 59 -20.76 5.43 -12.55
N ASP A 60 -19.76 6.25 -12.86
CA ASP A 60 -18.59 5.88 -13.65
C ASP A 60 -17.33 6.03 -12.79
N ILE A 61 -16.63 4.92 -12.54
CA ILE A 61 -15.39 4.90 -11.75
C ILE A 61 -14.30 5.77 -12.38
N ARG A 62 -14.32 5.98 -13.70
CA ARG A 62 -13.34 6.83 -14.41
C ARG A 62 -13.49 8.30 -14.08
N ALA A 63 -14.67 8.70 -13.58
CA ALA A 63 -14.93 10.05 -13.10
C ALA A 63 -14.59 10.23 -11.61
N HIS A 64 -14.22 9.16 -10.90
CA HIS A 64 -13.83 9.25 -9.49
C HIS A 64 -12.51 10.01 -9.36
N ARG A 65 -12.51 11.01 -8.47
CA ARG A 65 -11.32 11.79 -8.14
C ARG A 65 -10.89 11.45 -6.72
N MET A 66 -9.66 10.97 -6.60
CA MET A 66 -9.04 10.79 -5.28
C MET A 66 -8.71 12.15 -4.68
N HIS A 67 -8.80 12.23 -3.35
CA HIS A 67 -8.28 13.38 -2.64
C HIS A 67 -6.75 13.41 -2.73
N ARG A 68 -6.19 14.60 -2.88
CA ARG A 68 -4.76 14.79 -2.94
C ARG A 68 -4.15 14.61 -1.54
N GLU A 69 -3.20 13.70 -1.44
CA GLU A 69 -2.53 13.31 -0.19
C GLU A 69 -1.05 13.60 -0.27
N ARG A 70 -0.46 14.05 0.83
CA ARG A 70 0.97 14.37 0.90
C ARG A 70 1.76 13.12 1.27
N TYR A 71 2.88 12.85 0.61
CA TYR A 71 3.80 11.78 1.00
C TYR A 71 5.17 12.33 1.35
N GLU A 72 5.93 11.55 2.11
CA GLU A 72 7.33 11.81 2.43
C GLU A 72 8.15 10.51 2.31
N ILE A 73 9.24 10.59 1.56
CA ILE A 73 10.20 9.50 1.37
C ILE A 73 11.60 10.02 1.68
N ALA A 74 12.27 9.39 2.65
CA ALA A 74 13.64 9.75 2.99
C ALA A 74 14.61 9.35 1.86
N PRO A 75 15.72 10.10 1.65
CA PRO A 75 16.74 9.73 0.67
C PRO A 75 17.29 8.31 0.87
N SER A 76 17.42 7.86 2.12
CA SER A 76 17.85 6.49 2.44
C SER A 76 16.84 5.44 1.96
N THR A 77 15.53 5.69 2.10
CA THR A 77 14.48 4.81 1.57
C THR A 77 14.52 4.77 0.05
N ALA A 78 14.71 5.92 -0.60
CA ALA A 78 14.82 5.99 -2.07
C ALA A 78 16.03 5.20 -2.59
N ALA A 79 17.19 5.32 -1.96
CA ALA A 79 18.38 4.55 -2.32
C ALA A 79 18.17 3.03 -2.19
N LEU A 80 17.43 2.58 -1.16
CA LEU A 80 17.09 1.17 -1.00
C LEU A 80 16.16 0.67 -2.11
N VAL A 81 15.17 1.48 -2.50
CA VAL A 81 14.29 1.16 -3.64
C VAL A 81 15.07 1.09 -4.95
N ASP A 82 16.06 1.97 -5.13
CA ASP A 82 16.88 2.04 -6.34
C ASP A 82 17.95 0.94 -6.41
N SER A 83 18.20 0.20 -5.33
CA SER A 83 19.23 -0.84 -5.24
C SER A 83 19.02 -2.07 -6.15
N GLY A 84 17.91 -2.12 -6.90
CA GLY A 84 17.56 -3.25 -7.78
C GLY A 84 17.01 -4.48 -7.05
N ARG A 85 16.86 -4.42 -5.72
CA ARG A 85 16.26 -5.50 -4.92
C ARG A 85 14.72 -5.47 -5.03
N PRO A 86 14.04 -6.62 -4.89
CA PRO A 86 12.59 -6.65 -4.83
C PRO A 86 12.03 -5.80 -3.68
N VAL A 87 10.98 -5.03 -3.95
CA VAL A 87 10.32 -4.14 -2.99
C VAL A 87 9.01 -4.75 -2.53
N VAL A 88 8.87 -4.92 -1.22
CA VAL A 88 7.63 -5.36 -0.58
C VAL A 88 6.97 -4.17 0.11
N ALA A 89 5.83 -3.72 -0.41
CA ALA A 89 5.03 -2.70 0.26
C ALA A 89 4.17 -3.35 1.37
N ILE A 90 4.19 -2.76 2.55
CA ILE A 90 3.30 -3.14 3.66
C ILE A 90 2.18 -2.11 3.73
N GLY A 91 1.04 -2.45 3.14
CA GLY A 91 -0.14 -1.60 3.01
C GLY A 91 -0.24 -0.85 1.67
N THR A 92 -1.45 -0.66 1.20
CA THR A 92 -1.78 0.07 -0.04
C THR A 92 -1.36 1.54 0.03
N THR A 93 -1.38 2.15 1.21
CA THR A 93 -0.87 3.50 1.49
C THR A 93 0.62 3.63 1.14
N ALA A 94 1.45 2.68 1.58
CA ALA A 94 2.88 2.67 1.26
C ALA A 94 3.11 2.46 -0.24
N MET A 95 2.34 1.55 -0.86
CA MET A 95 2.37 1.34 -2.31
C MET A 95 2.05 2.64 -3.08
N ARG A 96 0.97 3.35 -2.72
CA ARG A 96 0.58 4.59 -3.42
C ARG A 96 1.65 5.67 -3.32
N ALA A 97 2.28 5.83 -2.16
CA ALA A 97 3.39 6.78 -2.01
C ALA A 97 4.60 6.42 -2.89
N LEU A 98 4.98 5.13 -2.93
CA LEU A 98 6.08 4.64 -3.76
C LEU A 98 5.81 4.81 -5.26
N GLU A 99 4.64 4.39 -5.74
CA GLU A 99 4.28 4.52 -7.15
C GLU A 99 4.10 6.00 -7.56
N ALA A 100 3.57 6.85 -6.67
CA ALA A 100 3.52 8.30 -6.91
C ALA A 100 4.92 8.92 -7.04
N ALA A 101 5.86 8.52 -6.17
CA ALA A 101 7.25 8.98 -6.24
C ALA A 101 7.98 8.45 -7.48
N ALA A 102 7.58 7.30 -8.02
CA ALA A 102 8.05 6.81 -9.31
C ALA A 102 7.51 7.61 -10.49
N LEU A 103 6.23 8.01 -10.47
CA LEU A 103 5.67 8.88 -11.51
C LEU A 103 6.34 10.26 -11.54
N ALA A 104 6.79 10.76 -10.39
CA ALA A 104 7.56 11.99 -10.28
C ALA A 104 9.05 11.85 -10.69
N SER A 105 9.48 10.64 -11.09
CA SER A 105 10.83 10.36 -11.59
C SER A 105 10.82 10.19 -13.11
N ASP A 106 11.87 10.71 -13.76
CA ASP A 106 12.13 10.60 -15.20
C ASP A 106 12.59 9.19 -15.64
N GLY A 107 12.68 8.25 -14.69
CA GLY A 107 13.07 6.86 -14.93
C GLY A 107 14.36 6.47 -14.21
N THR A 108 15.23 7.41 -13.84
CA THR A 108 16.43 7.13 -13.03
C THR A 108 16.77 8.30 -12.10
N PRO A 109 16.70 8.15 -10.76
CA PRO A 109 16.46 6.92 -9.99
C PRO A 109 15.01 6.40 -10.12
N ARG A 110 14.74 5.15 -9.73
CA ARG A 110 13.40 4.54 -9.79
C ARG A 110 12.32 5.39 -9.11
N ILE A 111 12.67 6.09 -8.03
CA ILE A 111 11.81 7.04 -7.31
C ILE A 111 12.55 8.31 -6.89
N THR A 112 11.85 9.43 -6.84
CA THR A 112 12.38 10.70 -6.32
C THR A 112 12.17 10.80 -4.80
N ALA A 113 13.25 11.02 -4.05
CA ALA A 113 13.18 11.27 -2.60
C ALA A 113 12.58 12.65 -2.28
N GLY A 114 12.05 12.81 -1.08
CA GLY A 114 11.53 14.08 -0.56
C GLY A 114 10.04 14.06 -0.27
N THR A 115 9.46 15.26 -0.22
CA THR A 115 8.02 15.46 -0.04
C THR A 115 7.35 15.59 -1.41
N GLY A 116 6.19 14.98 -1.57
CA GLY A 116 5.33 15.21 -2.73
C GLY A 116 3.86 15.10 -2.37
N ALA A 117 3.00 15.17 -3.39
CA ALA A 117 1.58 14.98 -3.22
C ALA A 117 1.02 14.16 -4.36
N THR A 118 0.04 13.31 -4.06
CA THR A 118 -0.55 12.37 -5.01
C THR A 118 -2.05 12.27 -4.84
N ASP A 119 -2.75 12.27 -5.96
CA ASP A 119 -4.15 11.90 -6.12
C ASP A 119 -4.26 10.66 -7.02
N ILE A 120 -3.22 9.82 -7.03
CA ILE A 120 -3.17 8.64 -7.89
C ILE A 120 -4.33 7.71 -7.59
N PHE A 121 -5.10 7.41 -8.63
CA PHE A 121 -6.19 6.45 -8.60
C PHE A 121 -5.84 5.26 -9.51
N ILE A 122 -5.58 4.11 -8.89
CA ILE A 122 -5.14 2.90 -9.59
C ILE A 122 -6.30 1.91 -9.60
N TYR A 123 -6.71 1.48 -10.78
CA TYR A 123 -7.82 0.54 -10.97
C TYR A 123 -7.58 -0.35 -12.20
N PRO A 124 -8.23 -1.52 -12.31
CA PRO A 124 -8.06 -2.39 -13.47
C PRO A 124 -8.43 -1.66 -14.76
N GLY A 125 -7.51 -1.66 -15.73
CA GLY A 125 -7.71 -0.96 -17.01
C GLY A 125 -7.30 0.53 -17.00
N SER A 126 -6.81 1.08 -15.87
CA SER A 126 -6.31 2.47 -15.83
C SER A 126 -5.03 2.70 -16.64
N GLY A 127 -4.39 1.64 -17.14
CA GLY A 127 -3.09 1.71 -17.83
C GLY A 127 -1.90 1.99 -16.90
N HIS A 128 -2.11 2.03 -15.59
CA HIS A 128 -1.02 2.27 -14.64
C HIS A 128 0.00 1.12 -14.66
N ALA A 129 1.24 1.43 -15.01
CA ALA A 129 2.35 0.50 -14.98
C ALA A 129 3.07 0.59 -13.62
N PHE A 130 2.91 -0.44 -12.79
CA PHE A 130 3.64 -0.55 -11.53
C PHE A 130 5.14 -0.61 -11.80
N ARG A 131 5.89 0.32 -11.22
CA ARG A 131 7.35 0.45 -11.44
C ARG A 131 8.15 0.03 -10.22
N VAL A 132 7.57 0.15 -9.02
CA VAL A 132 8.33 0.06 -7.77
C VAL A 132 8.04 -1.22 -7.03
N VAL A 133 6.78 -1.50 -6.77
CA VAL A 133 6.36 -2.57 -5.86
C VAL A 133 6.28 -3.91 -6.59
N ASP A 134 6.95 -4.91 -6.04
CA ASP A 134 6.94 -6.29 -6.56
C ASP A 134 5.95 -7.17 -5.79
N HIS A 135 5.85 -6.93 -4.48
CA HIS A 135 4.92 -7.63 -3.58
C HIS A 135 4.18 -6.65 -2.68
N LEU A 136 2.92 -6.98 -2.36
CA LEU A 136 2.09 -6.18 -1.46
C LEU A 136 1.56 -7.06 -0.33
N VAL A 137 1.79 -6.64 0.91
CA VAL A 137 1.07 -7.15 2.08
C VAL A 137 -0.05 -6.19 2.43
N THR A 138 -1.30 -6.65 2.46
CA THR A 138 -2.45 -5.79 2.78
C THR A 138 -3.61 -6.59 3.36
N ASN A 139 -4.55 -5.93 4.01
CA ASN A 139 -5.78 -6.54 4.52
C ASN A 139 -6.74 -6.94 3.39
N PHE A 140 -7.76 -7.72 3.73
CA PHE A 140 -8.94 -7.85 2.87
C PHE A 140 -9.80 -6.58 2.92
N HIS A 141 -9.97 -5.95 1.76
CA HIS A 141 -10.73 -4.72 1.56
C HIS A 141 -12.21 -4.98 1.21
N LEU A 142 -13.05 -3.98 1.48
CA LEU A 142 -14.47 -3.97 1.15
C LEU A 142 -14.74 -4.13 -0.36
N PRO A 143 -15.85 -4.79 -0.75
CA PRO A 143 -16.41 -4.65 -2.09
C PRO A 143 -16.58 -3.18 -2.48
N GLU A 144 -16.43 -2.88 -3.77
CA GLU A 144 -16.64 -1.53 -4.33
C GLU A 144 -15.75 -0.43 -3.71
N SER A 145 -14.62 -0.81 -3.09
CA SER A 145 -13.64 0.15 -2.56
C SER A 145 -12.51 0.46 -3.54
N THR A 146 -11.97 1.68 -3.46
CA THR A 146 -10.76 2.11 -4.19
C THR A 146 -9.57 1.18 -3.89
N LEU A 147 -9.47 0.69 -2.66
CA LEU A 147 -8.42 -0.25 -2.24
C LEU A 147 -8.56 -1.62 -2.92
N LEU A 148 -9.79 -2.14 -3.05
CA LEU A 148 -10.05 -3.37 -3.79
C LEU A 148 -9.69 -3.22 -5.28
N MET A 149 -9.95 -2.05 -5.87
CA MET A 149 -9.55 -1.74 -7.24
C MET A 149 -8.03 -1.74 -7.39
N LEU A 150 -7.31 -1.07 -6.48
CA LEU A 150 -5.85 -1.05 -6.50
C LEU A 150 -5.25 -2.45 -6.41
N VAL A 151 -5.70 -3.29 -5.47
CA VAL A 151 -5.17 -4.66 -5.35
C VAL A 151 -5.52 -5.52 -6.57
N SER A 152 -6.68 -5.28 -7.18
CA SER A 152 -7.10 -5.96 -8.41
C SER A 152 -6.27 -5.54 -9.62
N ALA A 153 -5.90 -4.26 -9.71
CA ALA A 153 -4.99 -3.76 -10.73
C ALA A 153 -3.58 -4.33 -10.54
N PHE A 154 -3.14 -4.47 -9.29
CA PHE A 154 -1.81 -4.97 -8.95
C PHE A 154 -1.64 -6.47 -9.18
N ALA A 155 -2.57 -7.29 -8.67
CA ALA A 155 -2.43 -8.75 -8.65
C ALA A 155 -3.29 -9.48 -9.70
N GLY A 156 -4.15 -8.75 -10.42
CA GLY A 156 -5.08 -9.29 -11.39
C GLY A 156 -6.48 -9.54 -10.83
N VAL A 157 -7.49 -9.13 -11.59
CA VAL A 157 -8.91 -9.22 -11.20
C VAL A 157 -9.32 -10.65 -10.86
N ASP A 158 -8.97 -11.62 -11.70
CA ASP A 158 -9.40 -13.01 -11.50
C ASP A 158 -8.71 -13.67 -10.31
N ARG A 159 -7.42 -13.39 -10.09
CA ARG A 159 -6.67 -13.89 -8.93
C ARG A 159 -7.22 -13.30 -7.63
N VAL A 160 -7.48 -12.00 -7.59
CA VAL A 160 -8.07 -11.35 -6.42
C VAL A 160 -9.48 -11.89 -6.16
N ARG A 161 -10.33 -12.04 -7.19
CA ARG A 161 -11.66 -12.65 -7.04
C ARG A 161 -11.58 -14.08 -6.50
N ALA A 162 -10.64 -14.89 -6.98
CA ALA A 162 -10.45 -16.25 -6.49
C ALA A 162 -10.01 -16.27 -5.02
N ALA A 163 -9.06 -15.41 -4.63
CA ALA A 163 -8.61 -15.27 -3.25
C ALA A 163 -9.75 -14.84 -2.33
N TYR A 164 -10.60 -13.89 -2.75
CA TYR A 164 -11.76 -13.44 -1.98
C TYR A 164 -12.82 -14.53 -1.83
N ARG A 165 -13.13 -15.29 -2.89
CA ARG A 165 -14.05 -16.45 -2.78
C ARG A 165 -13.53 -17.47 -1.78
N HIS A 166 -12.24 -17.78 -1.85
CA HIS A 166 -11.61 -18.68 -0.89
C HIS A 166 -11.73 -18.13 0.54
N ALA A 167 -11.33 -16.88 0.77
CA ALA A 167 -11.37 -16.23 2.08
C ALA A 167 -12.78 -16.22 2.70
N VAL A 168 -13.83 -15.98 1.91
CA VAL A 168 -15.22 -16.10 2.37
C VAL A 168 -15.56 -17.54 2.74
N ALA A 169 -15.24 -18.51 1.87
CA ALA A 169 -15.53 -19.93 2.10
C ALA A 169 -14.82 -20.48 3.34
N THR A 170 -13.60 -20.01 3.62
CA THR A 170 -12.78 -20.43 4.77
C THR A 170 -12.89 -19.51 5.98
N ARG A 171 -13.84 -18.55 5.96
CA ARG A 171 -14.15 -17.64 7.08
C ARG A 171 -12.98 -16.80 7.57
N TYR A 172 -12.16 -16.30 6.65
CA TYR A 172 -11.18 -15.26 6.95
C TYR A 172 -11.89 -14.03 7.52
N ARG A 173 -11.19 -13.30 8.37
CA ARG A 173 -11.64 -12.03 8.93
C ARG A 173 -11.25 -10.93 7.96
N PHE A 174 -12.20 -10.05 7.62
CA PHE A 174 -11.97 -8.96 6.68
C PHE A 174 -11.69 -7.64 7.42
N TYR A 175 -11.44 -6.56 6.67
CA TYR A 175 -11.27 -5.20 7.17
C TYR A 175 -9.96 -4.96 7.94
N SER A 176 -9.89 -3.78 8.56
CA SER A 176 -8.71 -3.22 9.22
C SER A 176 -8.10 -4.12 10.29
N TYR A 177 -8.88 -4.94 10.99
CA TYR A 177 -8.40 -5.82 12.06
C TYR A 177 -8.54 -7.31 11.72
N GLY A 178 -8.83 -7.60 10.45
CA GLY A 178 -8.95 -8.95 9.94
C GLY A 178 -7.60 -9.60 9.64
N ASP A 179 -7.62 -10.53 8.71
CA ASP A 179 -6.45 -11.23 8.20
C ASP A 179 -5.80 -10.45 7.04
N ALA A 180 -4.59 -10.86 6.68
CA ALA A 180 -3.79 -10.25 5.63
C ALA A 180 -3.63 -11.16 4.41
N MET A 181 -3.31 -10.53 3.29
CA MET A 181 -2.94 -11.14 2.02
C MET A 181 -1.51 -10.75 1.67
N LEU A 182 -0.76 -11.68 1.09
CA LEU A 182 0.46 -11.41 0.34
C LEU A 182 0.14 -11.55 -1.15
N LEU A 183 0.34 -10.46 -1.90
CA LEU A 183 0.04 -10.37 -3.31
C LEU A 183 1.34 -10.18 -4.11
N HIS A 184 1.39 -10.80 -5.28
CA HIS A 184 2.46 -10.65 -6.25
C HIS A 184 1.96 -9.80 -7.40
N ARG A 185 2.79 -8.88 -7.88
CA ARG A 185 2.50 -8.08 -9.07
C ARG A 185 2.18 -9.01 -10.25
N GLN A 186 1.10 -8.72 -10.96
CA GLN A 186 0.84 -9.36 -12.24
C GLN A 186 1.87 -8.84 -13.26
N THR A 187 2.74 -9.74 -13.72
CA THR A 187 3.58 -9.49 -14.88
C THR A 187 2.69 -9.51 -16.13
N PRO A 188 2.90 -8.61 -17.11
CA PRO A 188 2.22 -8.65 -18.40
C PRO A 188 2.30 -10.02 -19.08
#